data_AF-A0A2T7DSK6-F1
#
_entry.id   AF-A0A2T7DSK6-F1
#
_cell.length_a   1.000
_cell.length_b   1.000
_cell.length_c   1.000
_cell.angle_alpha   90.00
_cell.angle_beta   90.00
_cell.angle_gamma   90.00
#
_symmetry.space_group_name_H-M   'P 1'
#
loop_
_entity.id
_entity.type
_entity.pdbx_description
1 polymer ?
#
loop_
_entity_poly.entity_id
_entity_poly.type
_entity_poly.pdbx_seq_one_letter_code
_entity_poly.pdbx_strand_id
1 'polypeptide(L)'
;MALSAARRLSSSSTAAAGPKLSSIFRNPKRRSPPTNLSSLFGDRKHPSPPPASGDEPLWRRPRPRPKTREPWEEEAGALLRRLHQGLYLPGPDLSSAPHAVSPDVVKAAAERFGHDNQVVAKWLSGSDLKKLALFGCPTVERRTVFASKRLRAFFNIQEDKICSSCKLRSSCKFVNQEVTRHNKVILSDTMRIISLFVLDAFPKELQVTAELKASICKLLKDTINLSS
;
A
#
# COMPACT_ATOMS: atom_id res chain seq x y z
N MET A 1 9.50 25.94 55.45
CA MET A 1 8.28 25.69 56.25
C MET A 1 7.13 25.63 55.26
N ALA A 2 6.70 24.42 54.86
CA ALA A 2 5.49 23.74 55.34
C ALA A 2 4.22 24.55 54.98
N LEU A 3 3.25 24.06 54.22
CA LEU A 3 2.44 22.87 54.52
C LEU A 3 1.74 22.30 53.26
N SER A 4 1.61 20.98 53.27
CA SER A 4 0.80 20.14 52.38
C SER A 4 -0.69 20.47 52.41
N ALA A 5 -1.40 20.16 51.32
CA ALA A 5 -2.78 19.68 51.39
C ALA A 5 -3.08 18.75 50.20
N ALA A 6 -3.06 17.45 50.47
CA ALA A 6 -3.64 16.42 49.62
C ALA A 6 -5.16 16.39 49.84
N ARG A 7 -5.94 16.23 48.76
CA ARG A 7 -7.32 15.74 48.85
C ARG A 7 -7.50 14.52 47.97
N ARG A 8 -8.07 13.51 48.61
CA ARG A 8 -8.28 12.12 48.21
C ARG A 8 -9.76 11.92 47.85
N LEU A 9 -10.00 10.94 46.97
CA LEU A 9 -11.25 10.17 46.72
C LEU A 9 -12.36 10.94 45.95
N SER A 10 -13.01 10.38 44.93
CA SER A 10 -13.65 9.06 44.98
C SER A 10 -13.77 8.37 43.62
N SER A 11 -13.47 7.08 43.66
CA SER A 11 -13.91 6.02 42.75
C SER A 11 -15.43 5.82 42.82
N SER A 12 -16.09 5.61 41.69
CA SER A 12 -17.33 4.84 41.63
C SER A 12 -17.28 3.86 40.45
N SER A 13 -16.98 2.62 40.82
CA SER A 13 -17.17 1.41 40.04
C SER A 13 -18.64 1.01 40.13
N THR A 14 -19.29 0.83 38.97
CA THR A 14 -20.56 0.11 38.88
C THR A 14 -20.39 -1.05 37.90
N ALA A 15 -20.42 -2.25 38.47
CA ALA A 15 -20.58 -3.50 37.76
C ALA A 15 -22.08 -3.84 37.73
N ALA A 16 -22.61 -4.20 36.55
CA ALA A 16 -23.84 -4.96 36.39
C ALA A 16 -23.86 -5.49 34.95
N ALA A 17 -23.61 -6.79 34.77
CA ALA A 17 -24.64 -7.81 34.57
C ALA A 17 -25.19 -7.81 33.12
N GLY A 18 -24.62 -8.67 32.28
CA GLY A 18 -25.22 -9.04 30.99
C GLY A 18 -26.39 -10.02 31.16
N PRO A 19 -27.29 -10.10 30.16
CA PRO A 19 -28.08 -11.30 29.97
C PRO A 19 -28.04 -11.85 28.53
N LYS A 20 -27.77 -13.16 28.50
CA LYS A 20 -28.45 -14.24 27.76
C LYS A 20 -28.76 -14.08 26.27
N LEU A 21 -28.07 -14.94 25.53
CA LEU A 21 -28.46 -15.58 24.28
C LEU A 21 -29.91 -16.08 24.28
N SER A 22 -30.65 -15.78 23.20
CA SER A 22 -31.82 -16.56 22.81
C SER A 22 -31.83 -16.79 21.30
N SER A 23 -31.93 -18.08 20.99
CA SER A 23 -32.09 -18.75 19.71
C SER A 23 -33.25 -18.23 18.85
N ILE A 24 -33.00 -18.08 17.54
CA ILE A 24 -34.06 -18.18 16.54
C ILE A 24 -33.71 -19.34 15.61
N PHE A 25 -34.45 -20.42 15.80
CA PHE A 25 -34.62 -21.52 14.87
C PHE A 25 -35.19 -21.01 13.53
N ARG A 26 -34.64 -21.49 12.40
CA ARG A 26 -35.42 -21.95 11.23
C ARG A 26 -34.50 -22.65 10.22
N ASN A 27 -34.61 -23.97 10.18
CA ASN A 27 -34.34 -24.83 9.02
C ASN A 27 -35.73 -25.39 8.62
N PRO A 28 -36.10 -25.52 7.33
CA PRO A 28 -35.79 -26.73 6.56
C PRO A 28 -35.51 -26.39 5.07
N LYS A 29 -35.08 -27.25 4.15
CA LYS A 29 -35.35 -28.67 3.97
C LYS A 29 -34.35 -29.22 2.94
N ARG A 30 -33.67 -30.30 3.30
CA ARG A 30 -32.95 -31.22 2.40
C ARG A 30 -33.90 -31.73 1.30
N ARG A 31 -33.41 -31.85 0.07
CA ARG A 31 -33.81 -32.92 -0.87
C ARG A 31 -32.61 -33.28 -1.76
N SER A 32 -32.15 -34.52 -1.62
CA SER A 32 -31.21 -35.23 -2.49
C SER A 32 -32.02 -36.14 -3.45
N PRO A 33 -31.40 -36.74 -4.48
CA PRO A 33 -31.94 -36.83 -5.84
C PRO A 33 -32.59 -38.19 -6.14
N PRO A 34 -33.04 -38.40 -7.38
CA PRO A 34 -32.93 -39.74 -7.96
C PRO A 34 -32.22 -39.78 -9.32
N THR A 35 -31.68 -40.96 -9.53
CA THR A 35 -30.85 -41.53 -10.59
C THR A 35 -31.64 -41.94 -11.84
N ASN A 36 -30.89 -42.18 -12.93
CA ASN A 36 -31.19 -43.11 -14.04
C ASN A 36 -32.31 -42.71 -15.02
N LEU A 37 -32.37 -43.20 -16.26
CA LEU A 37 -31.46 -43.75 -17.27
C LEU A 37 -32.41 -43.95 -18.49
N SER A 38 -31.86 -44.04 -19.71
CA SER A 38 -32.49 -44.60 -20.92
C SER A 38 -33.71 -43.88 -21.53
N SER A 39 -33.50 -43.27 -22.72
CA SER A 39 -34.07 -43.70 -24.03
C SER A 39 -35.15 -42.70 -24.50
N LEU A 40 -35.35 -42.31 -25.75
CA LEU A 40 -35.35 -43.02 -27.03
C LEU A 40 -35.06 -42.05 -28.21
N PHE A 41 -34.20 -42.52 -29.12
CA PHE A 41 -34.24 -42.45 -30.59
C PHE A 41 -34.67 -41.16 -31.33
N GLY A 42 -33.74 -40.66 -32.15
CA GLY A 42 -34.00 -39.89 -33.37
C GLY A 42 -32.93 -40.22 -34.42
N ASP A 43 -33.36 -40.88 -35.48
CA ASP A 43 -32.59 -41.51 -36.56
C ASP A 43 -31.71 -40.57 -37.42
N ARG A 44 -30.66 -41.20 -38.00
CA ARG A 44 -30.07 -40.97 -39.34
C ARG A 44 -29.28 -39.68 -39.64
N LYS A 45 -27.95 -39.83 -39.77
CA LYS A 45 -27.20 -40.07 -41.04
C LYS A 45 -25.71 -39.88 -40.75
N HIS A 46 -24.89 -40.83 -41.18
CA HIS A 46 -23.43 -40.67 -41.24
C HIS A 46 -23.05 -39.79 -42.44
N PRO A 47 -22.32 -38.68 -42.26
CA PRO A 47 -21.45 -38.14 -43.29
C PRO A 47 -20.04 -38.72 -43.09
N SER A 48 -19.39 -39.02 -44.21
CA SER A 48 -17.96 -39.36 -44.33
C SER A 48 -17.04 -38.29 -43.70
N PRO A 49 -15.83 -38.66 -43.25
CA PRO A 49 -14.92 -37.70 -42.60
C PRO A 49 -14.42 -36.66 -43.63
N PRO A 50 -14.35 -35.37 -43.27
CA PRO A 50 -13.63 -34.40 -44.09
C PRO A 50 -12.11 -34.62 -43.98
N PRO A 51 -11.34 -34.25 -45.01
CA PRO A 51 -9.90 -34.45 -45.05
C PRO A 51 -9.20 -33.60 -43.99
N ALA A 52 -8.06 -34.10 -43.52
CA ALA A 52 -7.16 -33.41 -42.61
C ALA A 52 -6.66 -32.09 -43.25
N SER A 53 -7.36 -30.99 -42.98
CA SER A 53 -6.85 -29.63 -43.15
C SER A 53 -6.46 -29.12 -41.79
N GLY A 54 -5.15 -28.96 -41.58
CA GLY A 54 -4.58 -28.54 -40.32
C GLY A 54 -5.06 -27.16 -39.92
N ASP A 55 -5.70 -27.09 -38.76
CA ASP A 55 -5.78 -25.88 -37.95
C ASP A 55 -5.48 -26.30 -36.51
N GLU A 56 -4.22 -26.08 -36.13
CA GLU A 56 -3.70 -26.18 -34.77
C GLU A 56 -4.57 -25.32 -33.82
N PRO A 57 -4.92 -25.77 -32.61
CA PRO A 57 -5.71 -24.97 -31.70
C PRO A 57 -4.97 -23.67 -31.42
N LEU A 58 -5.58 -22.54 -31.78
CA LEU A 58 -5.12 -21.20 -31.42
C LEU A 58 -5.17 -21.07 -29.89
N TRP A 59 -4.12 -21.56 -29.23
CA TRP A 59 -3.84 -21.35 -27.82
C TRP A 59 -4.15 -19.89 -27.51
N ARG A 60 -5.02 -19.65 -26.51
CA ARG A 60 -5.39 -18.30 -26.08
C ARG A 60 -4.11 -17.48 -26.00
N ARG A 61 -3.97 -16.51 -26.90
CA ARG A 61 -2.87 -15.54 -26.79
C ARG A 61 -2.92 -14.99 -25.36
N PRO A 62 -1.84 -15.12 -24.57
CA PRO A 62 -1.76 -14.43 -23.29
C PRO A 62 -2.13 -12.97 -23.56
N ARG A 63 -3.02 -12.40 -22.75
CA ARG A 63 -3.28 -10.95 -22.84
C ARG A 63 -1.92 -10.25 -22.86
N PRO A 64 -1.69 -9.28 -23.76
CA PRO A 64 -0.45 -8.52 -23.75
C PRO A 64 -0.22 -8.07 -22.31
N ARG A 65 0.92 -8.48 -21.73
CA ARG A 65 1.28 -8.04 -20.39
C ARG A 65 1.23 -6.51 -20.43
N PRO A 66 0.52 -5.85 -19.51
CA PRO A 66 0.56 -4.39 -19.42
C PRO A 66 2.03 -3.98 -19.39
N LYS A 67 2.41 -3.00 -20.22
CA LYS A 67 3.79 -2.49 -20.30
C LYS A 67 4.39 -2.43 -18.89
N THR A 68 5.45 -3.20 -18.68
CA THR A 68 6.21 -3.24 -17.42
C THR A 68 6.53 -1.81 -17.06
N ARG A 69 5.97 -1.31 -15.96
CA ARG A 69 6.45 -0.05 -15.38
C ARG A 69 7.95 -0.21 -15.19
N GLU A 70 8.72 0.83 -15.53
CA GLU A 70 10.18 0.73 -15.50
C GLU A 70 10.66 0.15 -14.16
N PRO A 71 11.69 -0.72 -14.16
CA PRO A 71 12.03 -1.51 -12.99
C PRO A 71 12.54 -0.57 -11.91
N TRP A 72 11.76 -0.42 -10.84
CA TRP A 72 12.26 0.00 -9.54
C TRP A 72 12.92 -1.18 -8.81
N GLU A 73 13.24 -2.26 -9.53
CA GLU A 73 13.67 -3.53 -8.95
C GLU A 73 14.98 -3.38 -8.17
N GLU A 74 15.92 -2.58 -8.67
CA GLU A 74 17.18 -2.32 -7.99
C GLU A 74 16.94 -1.53 -6.69
N GLU A 75 16.17 -0.45 -6.74
CA GLU A 75 15.82 0.36 -5.58
C GLU A 75 14.99 -0.42 -4.57
N ALA A 76 14.05 -1.25 -5.03
CA ALA A 76 13.22 -2.09 -4.18
C ALA A 76 14.05 -3.16 -3.50
N GLY A 77 14.96 -3.80 -4.24
CA GLY A 77 15.93 -4.73 -3.69
C GLY A 77 16.84 -4.06 -2.64
N ALA A 78 17.36 -2.86 -2.93
CA ALA A 78 18.20 -2.11 -2.00
C ALA A 78 17.45 -1.74 -0.70
N LEU A 79 16.21 -1.26 -0.82
CA LEU A 79 15.36 -0.98 0.34
C LEU A 79 15.12 -2.25 1.17
N LEU A 80 14.75 -3.36 0.53
CA LEU A 80 14.49 -4.62 1.22
C LEU A 80 15.72 -5.18 1.92
N ARG A 81 16.90 -5.15 1.28
CA ARG A 81 18.18 -5.53 1.93
C ARG A 81 18.39 -4.72 3.19
N ARG A 82 18.27 -3.38 3.09
CA ARG A 82 18.55 -2.50 4.22
C ARG A 82 17.57 -2.74 5.38
N LEU A 83 16.29 -2.94 5.06
CA LEU A 83 15.27 -3.24 6.07
C LEU A 83 15.48 -4.62 6.72
N HIS A 84 15.91 -5.62 5.96
CA HIS A 84 16.26 -6.94 6.49
C HIS A 84 17.50 -6.86 7.40
N GLN A 85 18.58 -6.20 6.96
CA GLN A 85 19.79 -5.97 7.77
C GLN A 85 19.51 -5.21 9.07
N GLY A 86 18.57 -4.26 9.04
CA GLY A 86 18.12 -3.52 10.21
C GLY A 86 17.09 -4.24 11.08
N LEU A 87 16.80 -5.53 10.81
CA LEU A 87 15.80 -6.34 11.53
C LEU A 87 14.38 -5.75 11.51
N TYR A 88 14.06 -4.92 10.51
CA TYR A 88 12.72 -4.36 10.32
C TYR A 88 11.77 -5.33 9.60
N LEU A 89 12.32 -6.23 8.79
CA LEU A 89 11.59 -7.28 8.07
C LEU A 89 11.96 -8.66 8.65
N PRO A 90 11.00 -9.43 9.19
CA PRO A 90 11.25 -10.78 9.64
C PRO A 90 11.37 -11.75 8.45
N GLY A 91 12.06 -12.87 8.66
CA GLY A 91 12.21 -13.92 7.66
C GLY A 91 13.46 -13.76 6.78
N PRO A 92 13.53 -14.46 5.63
CA PRO A 92 14.71 -14.42 4.75
C PRO A 92 14.88 -13.06 4.08
N ASP A 93 16.09 -12.79 3.58
CA ASP A 93 16.32 -11.64 2.69
C ASP A 93 15.56 -11.84 1.36
N LEU A 94 14.60 -10.95 1.09
CA LEU A 94 13.75 -10.97 -0.10
C LEU A 94 14.11 -9.86 -1.10
N SER A 95 15.30 -9.27 -0.97
CA SER A 95 15.82 -8.31 -1.95
C SER A 95 15.97 -8.87 -3.36
N SER A 96 16.16 -10.19 -3.43
CA SER A 96 15.93 -11.11 -4.56
C SER A 96 14.71 -10.86 -5.43
N ALA A 97 13.60 -10.72 -4.73
CA ALA A 97 12.26 -10.85 -5.26
C ALA A 97 11.37 -9.83 -4.57
N PRO A 98 11.50 -8.53 -4.89
CA PRO A 98 10.77 -7.49 -4.18
C PRO A 98 9.25 -7.64 -4.24
N HIS A 99 8.74 -8.28 -5.29
CA HIS A 99 7.32 -8.57 -5.49
C HIS A 99 6.78 -9.71 -4.62
N ALA A 100 7.64 -10.49 -3.95
CA ALA A 100 7.22 -11.55 -3.04
C ALA A 100 6.74 -11.00 -1.68
N VAL A 101 7.11 -9.77 -1.34
CA VAL A 101 6.72 -9.13 -0.08
C VAL A 101 5.51 -8.23 -0.30
N SER A 102 4.51 -8.34 0.57
CA SER A 102 3.35 -7.44 0.50
C SER A 102 3.80 -5.98 0.71
N PRO A 103 3.32 -5.02 -0.11
CA PRO A 103 3.70 -3.62 0.04
C PRO A 103 3.35 -3.04 1.42
N ASP A 104 2.29 -3.51 2.06
CA ASP A 104 1.89 -3.05 3.40
C ASP A 104 2.93 -3.40 4.47
N VAL A 105 3.53 -4.60 4.40
CA VAL A 105 4.61 -5.01 5.31
C VAL A 105 5.85 -4.14 5.10
N VAL A 106 6.23 -3.89 3.85
CA VAL A 106 7.40 -3.06 3.53
C VAL A 106 7.17 -1.60 3.94
N LYS A 107 5.99 -1.02 3.70
CA LYS A 107 5.63 0.33 4.16
C LYS A 107 5.78 0.45 5.68
N ALA A 108 5.23 -0.51 6.43
CA ALA A 108 5.31 -0.50 7.89
C ALA A 108 6.76 -0.65 8.39
N ALA A 109 7.57 -1.47 7.72
CA ALA A 109 9.00 -1.60 8.02
C ALA A 109 9.78 -0.31 7.70
N ALA A 110 9.50 0.30 6.55
CA ALA A 110 10.10 1.58 6.13
C ALA A 110 9.74 2.73 7.07
N GLU A 111 8.50 2.76 7.58
CA GLU A 111 8.07 3.73 8.60
C GLU A 111 8.88 3.60 9.91
N ARG A 112 9.08 2.36 10.40
CA ARG A 112 9.89 2.10 11.60
C ARG A 112 11.35 2.47 11.37
N PHE A 113 11.91 2.06 10.24
CA PHE A 113 13.26 2.45 9.83
C PHE A 113 13.43 3.97 9.80
N GLY A 114 12.49 4.70 9.20
CA GLY A 114 12.52 6.15 9.17
C GLY A 114 12.37 6.79 10.55
N HIS A 115 11.56 6.19 11.44
CA HIS A 115 11.43 6.65 12.82
C HIS A 115 12.76 6.56 13.58
N ASP A 116 13.43 5.41 13.51
CA ASP A 116 14.66 5.16 14.26
C ASP A 116 15.84 5.97 13.70
N ASN A 117 15.82 6.25 12.39
CA ASN A 117 16.88 6.99 11.70
C ASN A 117 16.53 8.47 11.47
N GLN A 118 15.63 9.05 12.27
CA GLN A 118 15.12 10.41 12.08
C GLN A 118 16.21 11.51 12.01
N VAL A 119 17.40 11.26 12.56
CA VAL A 119 18.57 12.15 12.46
C VAL A 119 19.00 12.35 11.00
N VAL A 120 18.86 11.32 10.15
CA VAL A 120 19.20 11.32 8.72
C VAL A 120 18.42 12.38 7.95
N ALA A 121 17.19 12.68 8.37
CA ALA A 121 16.31 13.62 7.66
C ALA A 121 16.94 15.00 7.43
N LYS A 122 17.85 15.43 8.31
CA LYS A 122 18.53 16.74 8.23
C LYS A 122 19.53 16.83 7.08
N TRP A 123 20.01 15.70 6.59
CA TRP A 123 21.04 15.59 5.57
C TRP A 123 20.47 15.31 4.17
N LEU A 124 19.17 15.06 4.08
CA LEU A 124 18.50 14.79 2.81
C LEU A 124 18.34 16.06 1.98
N SER A 125 18.42 15.89 0.65
CA SER A 125 18.24 16.96 -0.32
C SER A 125 16.84 17.59 -0.21
N GLY A 126 16.79 18.85 0.24
CA GLY A 126 15.53 19.59 0.35
C GLY A 126 14.84 19.80 -1.00
N SER A 127 15.59 19.95 -2.10
CA SER A 127 15.03 20.10 -3.44
C SER A 127 14.36 18.81 -3.94
N ASP A 128 14.95 17.66 -3.64
CA ASP A 128 14.40 16.35 -4.01
C ASP A 128 13.17 16.00 -3.14
N LEU A 129 13.21 16.31 -1.85
CA LEU A 129 12.05 16.20 -0.95
C LEU A 129 10.89 17.12 -1.41
N LYS A 130 11.20 18.32 -1.88
CA LYS A 130 10.18 19.25 -2.39
C LYS A 130 9.49 18.71 -3.65
N LYS A 131 10.23 18.07 -4.57
CA LYS A 131 9.63 17.39 -5.73
C LYS A 131 8.68 16.26 -5.32
N LEU A 132 9.07 15.49 -4.31
CA LEU A 132 8.20 14.45 -3.72
C LEU A 132 6.91 15.05 -3.14
N ALA A 133 7.02 16.20 -2.45
CA ALA A 133 5.88 16.91 -1.88
C ALA A 133 4.92 17.43 -2.96
N LEU A 134 5.46 17.95 -4.08
CA LEU A 134 4.70 18.53 -5.20
C LEU A 134 3.95 17.49 -6.03
N PHE A 135 4.36 16.22 -6.01
CA PHE A 135 3.66 15.16 -6.74
C PHE A 135 2.22 14.93 -6.27
N GLY A 136 1.94 15.18 -4.98
CA GLY A 136 0.64 14.92 -4.36
C GLY A 136 0.61 13.65 -3.51
N CYS A 137 -0.56 13.03 -3.38
CA CYS A 137 -0.75 11.81 -2.59
C CYS A 137 -0.62 10.58 -3.50
N PRO A 138 0.29 9.63 -3.23
CA PRO A 138 0.42 8.42 -4.04
C PRO A 138 -0.72 7.42 -3.83
N THR A 139 -1.44 7.49 -2.71
CA THR A 139 -2.65 6.69 -2.44
C THR A 139 -3.67 7.50 -1.65
N VAL A 140 -4.92 7.02 -1.56
CA VAL A 140 -5.98 7.59 -0.72
C VAL A 140 -6.00 7.04 0.71
N GLU A 141 -5.03 6.19 1.06
CA GLU A 141 -4.90 5.62 2.40
C GLU A 141 -4.57 6.73 3.41
N ARG A 142 -5.34 6.81 4.50
CA ARG A 142 -5.25 7.91 5.49
C ARG A 142 -3.83 8.22 5.92
N ARG A 143 -3.05 7.21 6.31
CA ARG A 143 -1.67 7.40 6.77
C ARG A 143 -0.78 8.03 5.69
N THR A 144 -0.89 7.53 4.46
CA THR A 144 -0.15 8.04 3.31
C THR A 144 -0.57 9.46 2.95
N VAL A 145 -1.87 9.74 2.92
CA VAL A 145 -2.39 11.09 2.62
C VAL A 145 -1.87 12.09 3.65
N PHE A 146 -1.92 11.74 4.94
CA PHE A 146 -1.45 12.60 6.00
C PHE A 146 0.07 12.78 5.96
N ALA A 147 0.84 11.73 5.65
CA ALA A 147 2.28 11.81 5.43
C ALA A 147 2.62 12.80 4.29
N SER A 148 1.97 12.67 3.13
CA SER A 148 2.18 13.57 2.00
C SER A 148 1.79 15.02 2.32
N LYS A 149 0.69 15.21 3.05
CA LYS A 149 0.25 16.55 3.51
C LYS A 149 1.25 17.17 4.49
N ARG A 150 1.78 16.40 5.46
CA ARG A 150 2.78 16.91 6.41
C ARG A 150 4.08 17.29 5.71
N LEU A 151 4.51 16.51 4.72
CA LEU A 151 5.66 16.85 3.89
C LEU A 151 5.44 18.16 3.12
N ARG A 152 4.24 18.40 2.57
CA ARG A 152 3.89 19.68 1.93
C ARG A 152 3.85 20.84 2.91
N ALA A 153 3.27 20.62 4.09
CA ALA A 153 3.21 21.62 5.15
C ALA A 153 4.60 22.06 5.61
N PHE A 154 5.56 21.14 5.67
CA PHE A 154 6.97 21.46 5.97
C PHE A 154 7.57 22.45 4.94
N PHE A 155 7.21 22.33 3.66
CA PHE A 155 7.68 23.24 2.60
C PHE A 155 6.79 24.48 2.38
N ASN A 156 5.82 24.74 3.27
CA ASN A 156 4.81 25.80 3.09
C ASN A 156 4.08 25.73 1.74
N ILE A 157 3.88 24.51 1.20
CA ILE A 157 3.13 24.30 -0.03
C ILE A 157 1.63 24.32 0.31
N GLN A 158 0.87 25.12 -0.43
CA GLN A 158 -0.57 25.26 -0.25
C GLN A 158 -1.30 23.98 -0.69
N GLU A 159 -2.07 23.39 0.23
CA GLU A 159 -2.69 22.07 0.03
C GLU A 159 -3.76 22.10 -1.05
N ASP A 160 -4.51 23.19 -1.16
CA ASP A 160 -5.56 23.42 -2.15
C ASP A 160 -5.02 23.35 -3.59
N LYS A 161 -3.84 23.91 -3.84
CA LYS A 161 -3.17 23.88 -5.16
C LYS A 161 -2.78 22.46 -5.57
N ILE A 162 -2.30 21.65 -4.62
CA ILE A 162 -1.90 20.27 -4.90
C ILE A 162 -3.11 19.35 -4.97
N CYS A 163 -4.08 19.49 -4.05
CA CYS A 163 -5.29 18.68 -4.06
C CYS A 163 -6.18 18.98 -5.27
N SER A 164 -6.25 20.23 -5.75
CA SER A 164 -7.06 20.60 -6.92
C SER A 164 -6.61 19.92 -8.21
N SER A 165 -5.29 19.73 -8.37
CA SER A 165 -4.66 19.02 -9.49
C SER A 165 -4.42 17.52 -9.23
N CYS A 166 -4.77 17.02 -8.05
CA CYS A 166 -4.54 15.63 -7.68
C CYS A 166 -5.48 14.67 -8.43
N LYS A 167 -4.90 13.69 -9.13
CA LYS A 167 -5.66 12.67 -9.88
C LYS A 167 -6.55 11.79 -9.00
N LEU A 168 -6.23 11.65 -7.71
CA LEU A 168 -7.00 10.87 -6.74
C LEU A 168 -8.02 11.72 -5.97
N ARG A 169 -8.21 12.99 -6.33
CA ARG A 169 -9.09 13.92 -5.59
C ARG A 169 -10.51 13.39 -5.44
N SER A 170 -11.09 12.81 -6.50
CA SER A 170 -12.48 12.35 -6.51
C SER A 170 -12.76 11.19 -5.53
N SER A 171 -11.75 10.39 -5.20
CA SER A 171 -11.86 9.25 -4.27
C SER A 171 -11.25 9.52 -2.89
N CYS A 172 -10.60 10.67 -2.70
CA CYS A 172 -9.95 11.03 -1.45
C CYS A 172 -10.96 11.59 -0.43
N LYS A 173 -11.02 11.01 0.77
CA LYS A 173 -11.86 11.49 1.88
C LYS A 173 -11.27 12.69 2.63
N PHE A 174 -10.05 13.09 2.29
CA PHE A 174 -9.24 14.06 3.03
C PHE A 174 -8.79 15.24 2.14
N VAL A 175 -9.58 15.57 1.11
CA VAL A 175 -9.31 16.68 0.19
C VAL A 175 -9.17 17.97 0.98
N ASN A 176 -8.12 18.74 0.71
CA ASN A 176 -7.81 20.03 1.36
C ASN A 176 -7.74 20.00 2.91
N GLN A 177 -7.80 18.82 3.52
CA GLN A 177 -7.71 18.70 4.97
C GLN A 177 -6.32 19.16 5.45
N GLU A 178 -6.32 20.05 6.42
CA GLU A 178 -5.11 20.51 7.09
C GLU A 178 -4.58 19.43 8.04
N VAL A 179 -3.26 19.45 8.24
CA VAL A 179 -2.55 18.55 9.14
C VAL A 179 -1.63 19.37 10.04
N THR A 180 -1.30 18.81 11.21
CA THR A 180 -0.32 19.40 12.12
C THR A 180 0.97 19.71 11.37
N ARG A 181 1.43 20.96 11.47
CA ARG A 181 2.71 21.37 10.88
C ARG A 181 3.84 20.93 11.78
N HIS A 182 4.94 20.52 11.15
CA HIS A 182 6.17 20.17 11.85
C HIS A 182 7.31 21.01 11.30
N ASN A 183 8.16 21.50 12.19
CA ASN A 183 9.34 22.32 11.83
C ASN A 183 10.50 21.49 11.28
N LYS A 184 10.31 20.17 11.13
CA LYS A 184 11.29 19.23 10.60
C LYS A 184 10.61 18.23 9.68
N VAL A 185 11.37 17.71 8.71
CA VAL A 185 10.96 16.57 7.88
C VAL A 185 10.79 15.35 8.79
N ILE A 186 9.64 14.67 8.70
CA ILE A 186 9.41 13.40 9.39
C ILE A 186 9.89 12.29 8.47
N LEU A 187 10.97 11.61 8.85
CA LEU A 187 11.58 10.59 7.98
C LEU A 187 10.69 9.36 7.84
N SER A 188 9.95 8.99 8.90
CA SER A 188 8.95 7.93 8.84
C SER A 188 7.91 8.15 7.71
N ASP A 189 7.43 9.40 7.56
CA ASP A 189 6.50 9.79 6.50
C ASP A 189 7.15 9.72 5.12
N THR A 190 8.36 10.25 5.00
CA THR A 190 9.13 10.23 3.76
C THR A 190 9.39 8.79 3.31
N MET A 191 9.79 7.90 4.22
CA MET A 191 10.04 6.49 3.91
C MET A 191 8.77 5.72 3.55
N ARG A 192 7.64 6.04 4.20
CA ARG A 192 6.32 5.52 3.79
C ARG A 192 5.99 5.90 2.34
N ILE A 193 6.24 7.16 1.98
CA ILE A 193 5.96 7.66 0.63
C ILE A 193 6.92 7.04 -0.39
N ILE A 194 8.23 7.02 -0.12
CA ILE A 194 9.25 6.45 -1.01
C ILE A 194 9.00 4.96 -1.25
N SER A 195 8.70 4.18 -0.19
CA SER A 195 8.43 2.74 -0.33
C SER A 195 7.23 2.45 -1.24
N LEU A 196 6.19 3.28 -1.22
CA LEU A 196 5.07 3.13 -2.17
C LEU A 196 5.51 3.27 -3.63
N PHE A 197 6.38 4.23 -3.93
CA PHE A 197 6.87 4.42 -5.31
C PHE A 197 7.76 3.28 -5.75
N VAL A 198 8.72 2.92 -4.92
CA VAL A 198 9.74 1.91 -5.24
C VAL A 198 9.13 0.51 -5.33
N LEU A 199 8.07 0.23 -4.57
CA LEU A 199 7.31 -1.03 -4.69
C LEU A 199 6.22 -0.96 -5.77
N ASP A 200 6.12 0.17 -6.46
CA ASP A 200 5.12 0.42 -7.48
C ASP A 200 3.65 0.24 -7.00
N ALA A 201 3.46 0.43 -5.69
CA ALA A 201 2.22 0.16 -4.96
C ALA A 201 1.24 1.36 -4.97
N PHE A 202 1.09 1.98 -6.13
CA PHE A 202 0.21 3.14 -6.34
C PHE A 202 -0.63 3.01 -7.63
N PRO A 203 -1.80 3.69 -7.71
CA PRO A 203 -2.72 3.56 -8.84
C PRO A 203 -2.10 3.91 -10.21
N LYS A 204 -2.57 3.25 -11.28
CA LYS A 204 -1.98 3.37 -12.63
C LYS A 204 -2.20 4.72 -13.29
N GLU A 205 -3.18 5.48 -12.81
CA GLU A 205 -3.52 6.82 -13.29
C GLU A 205 -2.40 7.83 -12.96
N LEU A 206 -1.59 7.54 -11.94
CA LEU A 206 -0.45 8.36 -11.55
C LEU A 206 0.73 8.12 -12.49
N GLN A 207 1.22 9.20 -13.09
CA GLN A 207 2.39 9.19 -13.96
C GLN A 207 3.55 9.81 -13.19
N VAL A 208 4.60 9.02 -12.97
CA VAL A 208 5.83 9.48 -12.33
C VAL A 208 6.77 9.99 -13.42
N THR A 209 7.21 11.24 -13.31
CA THR A 209 8.17 11.82 -14.26
C THR A 209 9.58 11.27 -13.99
N ALA A 210 10.44 11.28 -15.02
CA ALA A 210 11.84 10.86 -14.89
C ALA A 210 12.59 11.66 -13.82
N GLU A 211 12.31 12.96 -13.71
CA GLU A 211 12.88 13.83 -12.68
C GLU A 211 12.47 13.40 -11.27
N LEU A 212 11.19 13.09 -11.06
CA LEU A 212 10.70 12.62 -9.76
C LEU A 212 11.30 11.25 -9.43
N LYS A 213 11.41 10.35 -10.41
CA LYS A 213 12.06 9.05 -10.25
C LYS A 213 13.50 9.22 -9.79
N ALA A 214 14.30 10.05 -10.48
CA ALA A 214 15.68 10.34 -10.08
C ALA A 214 15.77 10.89 -8.64
N SER A 215 14.86 11.79 -8.27
CA SER A 215 14.78 12.32 -6.90
C SER A 215 14.44 11.24 -5.87
N ILE A 216 13.52 10.32 -6.16
CA ILE A 216 13.18 9.20 -5.27
C ILE A 216 14.37 8.26 -5.10
N CYS A 217 15.02 7.85 -6.20
CA CYS A 217 16.19 6.97 -6.17
C CYS A 217 17.33 7.58 -5.34
N LYS A 218 17.59 8.88 -5.54
CA LYS A 218 18.59 9.62 -4.77
C LYS A 218 18.24 9.69 -3.28
N LEU A 219 17.01 10.09 -2.94
CA LEU A 219 16.57 10.17 -1.54
C LEU A 219 16.66 8.82 -0.84
N LEU A 220 16.29 7.73 -1.51
CA LEU A 220 16.41 6.38 -0.97
C LEU A 220 17.88 6.03 -0.71
N LYS A 221 18.75 6.23 -1.71
CA LYS A 221 20.18 5.94 -1.60
C LYS A 221 20.84 6.74 -0.48
N ASP A 222 20.58 8.04 -0.41
CA ASP A 222 21.10 8.92 0.64
C ASP A 222 20.61 8.45 2.02
N THR A 223 19.33 8.11 2.14
CA THR A 223 18.77 7.63 3.42
C THR A 223 19.43 6.32 3.86
N ILE A 224 19.61 5.36 2.94
CA ILE A 224 20.26 4.08 3.23
C ILE A 224 21.71 4.32 3.69
N ASN A 225 22.47 5.12 2.95
CA ASN A 225 23.90 5.37 3.22
C ASN A 225 24.15 6.16 4.50
N LEU A 226 23.22 7.02 4.91
CA LEU A 226 23.35 7.83 6.12
C LEU A 226 22.79 7.15 7.38
N SER A 227 22.07 6.03 7.21
CA SER A 227 21.48 5.23 8.29
C SER A 227 22.39 4.11 8.82
N SER A 228 23.63 4.05 8.35
CA SER A 228 24.64 3.03 8.67
C SER A 228 25.43 3.38 9.92
#